data_AF-A0AA49KED7-F1
#
_entry.id   AF-A0AA49KED7-F1
#
_cell.length_a   1.000
_cell.length_b   1.000
_cell.length_c   1.000
_cell.angle_alpha   90.00
_cell.angle_beta   90.00
_cell.angle_gamma   90.00
#
_symmetry.space_group_name_H-M   'P 1'
#
loop_
_entity.id
_entity.type
_entity.pdbx_description
1 polymer ?
#
loop_
_entity_poly.entity_id
_entity_poly.type
_entity_poly.pdbx_seq_one_letter_code
_entity_poly.pdbx_strand_id
1 'polypeptide(L)'
;MMKSIMMNFLNLLIIISIMNLLINSMMLNNKFIHPMMLSLMLLMMTLLYTMNLSLFNNMSIMAFMTFLIIIGGLMIMFLYFTSFINNKLMIMNKNLFNNFFMKMLLIMMITTIILMNSNLMINYLKLSEIKNLILMNKLNILNIQFEIIYLYSFNKNLNTLISMIYLFLCLTFIVKMHLLKKKSLRKINN
;
A
#
# COMPACT_ATOMS: atom_id res chain seq x y z
N MET A 1 23.65 21.86 -3.60
CA MET A 1 23.01 20.95 -4.56
C MET A 1 22.51 19.65 -3.93
N MET A 2 23.34 18.85 -3.25
CA MET A 2 22.88 17.58 -2.64
C MET A 2 21.80 17.78 -1.55
N LYS A 3 21.92 18.84 -0.74
CA LYS A 3 20.93 19.22 0.28
C LYS A 3 19.57 19.64 -0.31
N SER A 4 19.57 20.38 -1.42
CA SER A 4 18.33 20.78 -2.09
C SER A 4 17.64 19.60 -2.76
N ILE A 5 18.41 18.67 -3.34
CA ILE A 5 17.88 17.42 -3.90
C ILE A 5 17.25 16.56 -2.79
N MET A 6 17.92 16.40 -1.65
CA MET A 6 17.39 15.64 -0.52
C MET A 6 16.12 16.26 0.06
N MET A 7 16.06 17.59 0.14
CA MET A 7 14.87 18.29 0.59
C MET A 7 13.69 18.10 -0.38
N ASN A 8 13.95 18.16 -1.69
CA ASN A 8 12.91 17.90 -2.69
C ASN A 8 12.39 16.46 -2.61
N PHE A 9 13.26 15.47 -2.36
CA PHE A 9 12.84 14.09 -2.11
C PHE A 9 11.95 13.95 -0.88
N LEU A 10 12.33 14.56 0.24
CA LEU A 10 11.52 14.55 1.47
C LEU A 10 10.16 15.22 1.25
N ASN A 11 10.13 16.36 0.56
CA ASN A 11 8.88 17.05 0.24
C ASN A 11 7.97 16.17 -0.64
N LEU A 12 8.54 15.47 -1.62
CA LEU A 12 7.78 14.60 -2.51
C LEU A 12 7.19 13.39 -1.76
N LEU A 13 7.95 12.81 -0.82
CA LEU A 13 7.47 11.75 0.08
C LEU A 13 6.34 12.23 1.00
N ILE A 14 6.47 13.44 1.55
CA ILE A 14 5.43 14.07 2.36
C ILE A 14 4.16 14.25 1.52
N ILE A 15 4.26 14.79 0.30
CA ILE A 15 3.12 15.01 -0.60
C ILE A 15 2.38 13.70 -0.91
N ILE A 16 3.09 12.62 -1.25
CA ILE A 16 2.45 11.34 -1.57
C ILE A 16 1.81 10.73 -0.31
N SER A 17 2.44 10.86 0.87
CA SER A 17 1.85 10.41 2.13
C SER A 17 0.55 11.15 2.49
N ILE A 18 0.47 12.44 2.13
CA ILE A 18 -0.74 13.25 2.30
C ILE A 18 -1.83 12.73 1.37
N MET A 19 -1.52 12.50 0.09
CA MET A 19 -2.49 11.95 -0.87
C MET A 19 -3.10 10.63 -0.39
N ASN A 20 -2.29 9.75 0.23
CA ASN A 20 -2.79 8.54 0.87
C ASN A 20 -3.77 8.86 2.02
N LEU A 21 -3.46 9.81 2.90
CA LEU A 21 -4.38 10.17 3.97
C LEU A 21 -5.71 10.74 3.45
N LEU A 22 -5.70 11.50 2.36
CA LEU A 22 -6.93 12.04 1.75
C LEU A 22 -7.84 10.93 1.23
N ILE A 23 -7.29 9.93 0.53
CA ILE A 23 -8.07 8.80 0.02
C ILE A 23 -8.67 7.99 1.18
N ASN A 24 -7.90 7.77 2.26
CA ASN A 24 -8.40 7.07 3.45
C ASN A 24 -9.56 7.81 4.10
N SER A 25 -9.54 9.15 4.09
CA SER A 25 -10.60 9.95 4.68
C SER A 25 -11.96 9.82 3.96
N MET A 26 -11.97 9.33 2.71
CA MET A 26 -13.22 9.07 1.96
C MET A 26 -14.01 7.86 2.51
N MET A 27 -13.38 6.97 3.28
CA MET A 27 -13.98 5.71 3.77
C MET A 27 -14.94 5.86 4.96
N LEU A 28 -15.25 7.08 5.40
CA LEU A 28 -15.76 7.28 6.76
C LEU A 28 -17.25 7.00 7.00
N ASN A 29 -17.84 6.04 6.26
CA ASN A 29 -19.06 5.39 6.71
C ASN A 29 -19.23 3.97 6.15
N ASN A 30 -18.59 2.99 6.79
CA ASN A 30 -18.50 1.58 6.38
C ASN A 30 -19.85 0.87 6.15
N LYS A 31 -20.98 1.43 6.58
CA LYS A 31 -22.28 0.76 6.50
C LYS A 31 -22.86 0.69 5.07
N PHE A 32 -22.43 1.56 4.15
CA PHE A 32 -23.02 1.66 2.80
C PHE A 32 -22.01 1.78 1.65
N ILE A 33 -20.73 1.51 1.89
CA ILE A 33 -19.74 1.64 0.80
C ILE A 33 -19.93 0.49 -0.18
N HIS A 34 -20.23 0.85 -1.43
CA HIS A 34 -20.30 -0.13 -2.50
C HIS A 34 -18.92 -0.77 -2.69
N PRO A 35 -18.80 -2.11 -2.73
CA PRO A 35 -17.51 -2.80 -2.85
C PRO A 35 -16.67 -2.39 -4.07
N MET A 36 -17.31 -1.99 -5.18
CA MET A 36 -16.62 -1.35 -6.31
C MET A 36 -15.86 -0.08 -5.88
N MET A 37 -16.49 0.81 -5.10
CA MET A 37 -15.82 2.03 -4.62
C MET A 37 -14.67 1.66 -3.67
N LEU A 38 -14.84 0.64 -2.83
CA LEU A 38 -13.78 0.11 -1.99
C LEU A 38 -12.59 -0.40 -2.83
N SER A 39 -12.85 -1.16 -3.89
CA SER A 39 -11.81 -1.69 -4.77
C SER A 39 -11.05 -0.59 -5.53
N LEU A 40 -11.75 0.44 -6.00
CA LEU A 40 -11.15 1.59 -6.68
C LEU A 40 -10.26 2.39 -5.72
N MET A 41 -10.72 2.61 -4.48
CA MET A 41 -9.92 3.30 -3.48
C MET A 41 -8.68 2.50 -3.09
N LEU A 42 -8.80 1.19 -2.89
CA LEU A 42 -7.65 0.32 -2.62
C LEU A 42 -6.64 0.34 -3.78
N LEU A 43 -7.12 0.38 -5.02
CA LEU A 43 -6.24 0.50 -6.19
C LEU A 43 -5.48 1.83 -6.16
N MET A 44 -6.14 2.96 -5.90
CA MET A 44 -5.47 4.26 -5.81
C MET A 44 -4.45 4.33 -4.67
N MET A 45 -4.75 3.73 -3.52
CA MET A 45 -3.80 3.66 -2.40
C MET A 45 -2.55 2.86 -2.72
N THR A 46 -2.72 1.76 -3.43
CA THR A 46 -1.63 0.83 -3.71
C THR A 46 -0.70 1.40 -4.78
N LEU A 47 -1.24 2.15 -5.74
CA LEU A 47 -0.45 2.99 -6.65
C LEU A 47 0.42 4.00 -5.89
N LEU A 48 -0.17 4.79 -4.99
CA LEU A 48 0.58 5.79 -4.23
C LEU A 48 1.59 5.15 -3.26
N TYR A 49 1.28 4.00 -2.67
CA TYR A 49 2.21 3.27 -1.82
C TYR A 49 3.42 2.73 -2.59
N THR A 50 3.20 2.16 -3.79
CA THR A 50 4.31 1.65 -4.63
C THR A 50 5.19 2.80 -5.14
N MET A 51 4.62 3.97 -5.40
CA MET A 51 5.40 5.19 -5.67
C MET A 51 6.24 5.63 -4.47
N ASN A 52 5.72 5.55 -3.24
CA ASN A 52 6.52 5.84 -2.05
C ASN A 52 7.69 4.86 -1.87
N LEU A 53 7.46 3.57 -2.11
CA LEU A 53 8.50 2.54 -1.97
C LEU A 53 9.65 2.73 -2.96
N SER A 54 9.35 3.13 -4.20
CA SER A 54 10.39 3.36 -5.21
C SER A 54 11.30 4.53 -4.83
N LEU A 55 10.74 5.58 -4.21
CA LEU A 55 11.46 6.78 -3.81
C LEU A 55 12.33 6.60 -2.57
N PHE A 56 11.91 5.76 -1.61
CA PHE A 56 12.58 5.68 -0.32
C PHE A 56 13.94 4.97 -0.35
N ASN A 57 14.22 4.05 -1.28
CA ASN A 57 15.42 3.20 -1.18
C ASN A 57 16.01 2.66 -2.49
N ASN A 58 15.72 3.23 -3.67
CA ASN A 58 16.07 2.61 -4.97
C ASN A 58 15.59 1.15 -5.09
N MET A 59 14.61 0.76 -4.27
CA MET A 59 14.01 -0.58 -4.17
C MET A 59 12.96 -0.77 -5.28
N SER A 60 13.30 -0.40 -6.51
CA SER A 60 12.37 -0.41 -7.65
C SER A 60 11.79 -1.80 -7.91
N ILE A 61 12.58 -2.85 -7.70
CA ILE A 61 12.14 -4.25 -7.84
C ILE A 61 11.10 -4.62 -6.78
N MET A 62 11.29 -4.19 -5.53
CA MET A 62 10.31 -4.43 -4.47
C MET A 62 9.01 -3.63 -4.71
N ALA A 63 9.13 -2.39 -5.18
CA ALA A 63 7.98 -1.57 -5.59
C ALA A 63 7.21 -2.22 -6.75
N PHE A 64 7.90 -2.81 -7.73
CA PHE A 64 7.27 -3.52 -8.85
C PHE A 64 6.60 -4.83 -8.42
N MET A 65 7.24 -5.64 -7.57
CA MET A 65 6.63 -6.88 -7.07
C MET A 65 5.40 -6.60 -6.20
N THR A 66 5.45 -5.57 -5.35
CA THR A 66 4.29 -5.16 -4.55
C THR A 66 3.15 -4.63 -5.41
N PHE A 67 3.44 -3.86 -6.46
CA PHE A 67 2.45 -3.43 -7.44
C PHE A 67 1.74 -4.62 -8.11
N LEU A 68 2.49 -5.60 -8.62
CA LEU A 68 1.92 -6.76 -9.32
C LEU A 68 1.03 -7.61 -8.42
N ILE A 69 1.51 -7.96 -7.22
CA ILE A 69 0.78 -8.83 -6.30
C ILE A 69 -0.52 -8.16 -5.85
N ILE A 70 -0.46 -6.87 -5.52
CA ILE A 70 -1.62 -6.17 -4.99
C ILE A 70 -2.65 -5.90 -6.08
N ILE A 71 -2.25 -5.46 -7.28
CA ILE A 71 -3.20 -5.24 -8.37
C ILE A 71 -3.81 -6.56 -8.85
N GLY A 72 -3.01 -7.62 -9.00
CA GLY A 72 -3.52 -8.94 -9.36
C GLY A 72 -4.56 -9.45 -8.35
N GLY A 73 -4.26 -9.35 -7.05
CA GLY A 73 -5.20 -9.73 -5.99
C GLY A 73 -6.46 -8.86 -5.95
N LEU A 74 -6.32 -7.54 -6.09
CA LEU A 74 -7.43 -6.59 -6.09
C LEU A 74 -8.36 -6.79 -7.29
N MET A 75 -7.83 -7.12 -8.48
CA MET A 75 -8.65 -7.40 -9.66
C MET A 75 -9.50 -8.65 -9.48
N ILE A 76 -8.97 -9.71 -8.85
CA ILE A 76 -9.74 -10.91 -8.54
C ILE A 76 -10.86 -10.60 -7.54
N MET A 77 -10.55 -9.83 -6.50
CA MET A 77 -11.57 -9.38 -5.54
C MET A 77 -12.63 -8.48 -6.19
N PHE A 78 -12.24 -7.63 -7.14
CA PHE A 78 -13.17 -6.80 -7.91
C PHE A 78 -14.15 -7.63 -8.75
N LEU A 79 -13.65 -8.63 -9.47
CA LEU A 79 -14.51 -9.56 -10.23
C LEU A 79 -15.46 -10.33 -9.33
N TYR A 80 -14.96 -10.80 -8.18
CA TYR A 80 -15.80 -11.48 -7.20
C TYR A 80 -16.92 -10.55 -6.73
N PHE A 81 -16.62 -9.36 -6.22
CA PHE A 81 -17.63 -8.47 -5.68
C PHE A 81 -18.65 -7.98 -6.73
N THR A 82 -18.20 -7.61 -7.93
CA THR A 82 -19.11 -7.22 -9.02
C THR A 82 -20.09 -8.33 -9.40
N SER A 83 -19.70 -9.60 -9.28
CA SER A 83 -20.60 -10.74 -9.51
C SER A 83 -21.61 -11.00 -8.37
N PHE A 84 -21.31 -10.56 -7.14
CA PHE A 84 -22.16 -10.78 -5.96
C PHE A 84 -23.13 -9.65 -5.67
N ILE A 85 -22.80 -8.43 -6.06
CA ILE A 85 -23.66 -7.27 -5.79
C ILE A 85 -24.63 -7.15 -6.97
N ASN A 86 -25.88 -7.54 -6.78
CA ASN A 86 -26.97 -7.04 -7.61
C ASN A 86 -26.87 -5.50 -7.62
N ASN A 87 -26.85 -4.88 -8.80
CA ASN A 87 -26.74 -3.44 -9.10
C ASN A 87 -27.52 -2.49 -8.15
N LYS A 88 -27.12 -2.43 -6.88
CA LYS A 88 -27.67 -1.50 -5.90
C LYS A 88 -27.03 -0.16 -6.21
N LEU A 89 -27.87 0.82 -6.52
CA LEU A 89 -27.43 2.18 -6.78
C LEU A 89 -26.52 2.66 -5.64
N MET A 90 -25.40 3.23 -6.01
CA MET A 90 -24.44 3.79 -5.08
C MET A 90 -25.04 5.07 -4.48
N ILE A 91 -25.51 4.99 -3.23
CA ILE A 91 -26.09 6.14 -2.53
C ILE A 91 -24.99 6.84 -1.73
N MET A 92 -24.54 7.99 -2.23
CA MET A 92 -23.69 8.93 -1.50
C MET A 92 -24.58 9.86 -0.66
N ASN A 93 -24.48 9.78 0.66
CA ASN A 93 -25.22 10.66 1.56
C ASN A 93 -24.53 12.04 1.64
N LYS A 94 -25.30 13.15 1.52
CA LYS A 94 -24.79 14.53 1.57
C LYS A 94 -24.02 14.84 2.88
N ASN A 95 -24.40 14.22 3.99
CA ASN A 95 -23.68 14.37 5.26
C ASN A 95 -22.24 13.82 5.20
N LEU A 96 -21.95 12.89 4.29
CA LEU A 96 -20.59 12.39 4.07
C LEU A 96 -19.70 13.45 3.45
N PHE A 97 -20.23 14.28 2.54
CA PHE A 97 -19.48 15.36 1.90
C PHE A 97 -19.05 16.42 2.91
N ASN A 98 -19.93 16.82 3.84
CA ASN A 98 -19.57 17.77 4.89
C ASN A 98 -18.49 17.21 5.83
N ASN A 99 -18.62 15.94 6.23
CA ASN A 99 -17.60 15.28 7.06
C ASN A 99 -16.26 15.13 6.33
N PHE A 100 -16.28 14.90 5.02
CA PHE A 100 -15.07 14.85 4.20
C PHE A 100 -14.37 16.21 4.18
N PHE A 101 -15.09 17.30 3.94
CA PHE A 101 -14.52 18.65 3.89
C PHE A 101 -13.81 19.04 5.20
N MET A 102 -14.43 18.76 6.35
CA MET A 102 -13.80 19.04 7.66
C MET A 102 -12.51 18.24 7.88
N LYS A 103 -12.48 16.99 7.43
CA LYS A 103 -11.28 16.13 7.55
C LYS A 103 -10.18 16.58 6.60
N MET A 104 -10.53 16.98 5.39
CA MET A 104 -9.59 17.57 4.44
C MET A 104 -8.93 18.81 5.03
N LEU A 105 -9.70 19.72 5.65
CA LEU A 105 -9.16 20.90 6.32
C LEU A 105 -8.20 20.53 7.45
N LEU A 106 -8.57 19.56 8.31
CA LEU A 106 -7.68 19.08 9.39
C LEU A 106 -6.37 18.52 8.84
N ILE A 107 -6.42 17.70 7.80
CA ILE A 107 -5.23 17.15 7.16
C ILE A 107 -4.37 18.29 6.61
N MET A 108 -4.96 19.25 5.89
CA MET A 108 -4.21 20.39 5.36
C MET A 108 -3.52 21.20 6.48
N MET A 109 -4.18 21.45 7.60
CA MET A 109 -3.57 22.16 8.73
C MET A 109 -2.41 21.39 9.36
N ILE A 110 -2.53 20.07 9.49
CA ILE A 110 -1.43 19.24 9.98
C ILE A 110 -0.25 19.30 9.00
N THR A 111 -0.51 19.30 7.69
CA THR A 111 0.55 19.32 6.69
C THR A 111 1.30 20.65 6.63
N THR A 112 0.62 21.77 6.81
CA THR A 112 1.29 23.09 6.86
C THR A 112 2.20 23.19 8.08
N ILE A 113 1.77 22.65 9.23
CA ILE A 113 2.61 22.58 10.44
C ILE A 113 3.87 21.74 10.19
N ILE A 114 3.72 20.57 9.56
CA ILE A 114 4.86 19.69 9.23
C ILE A 114 5.84 20.39 8.28
N LEU A 115 5.34 21.06 7.25
CA LEU A 115 6.17 21.75 6.26
C LEU A 115 6.89 22.96 6.85
N MET A 116 6.25 23.72 7.76
CA MET A 116 6.90 24.84 8.45
C MET A 116 8.05 24.36 9.35
N ASN A 117 7.90 23.19 9.99
CA ASN A 117 8.96 22.57 10.81
C ASN A 117 10.02 21.81 10.01
N SER A 118 9.98 21.84 8.67
CA SER A 118 10.93 21.10 7.83
C SER A 118 12.40 21.51 8.05
N ASN A 119 12.65 22.74 8.52
CA ASN A 119 13.98 23.19 8.94
C ASN A 119 14.52 22.43 10.17
N LEU A 120 13.67 21.96 11.08
CA LEU A 120 14.07 21.11 12.21
C LEU A 120 14.45 19.71 11.73
N MET A 121 13.72 19.15 10.76
CA MET A 121 14.06 17.86 10.15
C MET A 121 15.41 17.90 9.43
N ILE A 122 15.75 19.02 8.77
CA ILE A 122 17.07 19.22 8.17
C ILE A 122 18.20 19.22 9.21
N ASN A 123 17.93 19.69 10.43
CA ASN A 123 18.95 19.69 11.49
C ASN A 123 19.25 18.28 12.02
N TYR A 124 18.26 17.38 12.09
CA TYR A 124 18.53 15.97 12.37
C TYR A 124 19.47 15.34 11.33
N LEU A 125 19.30 15.68 10.06
CA LEU A 125 20.18 15.18 8.98
C LEU A 125 21.60 15.75 8.99
N LYS A 126 21.85 16.82 9.76
CA LYS A 126 23.20 17.38 9.95
C LYS A 126 23.99 16.66 11.05
N LEU A 127 23.38 15.76 11.82
CA LEU A 127 24.13 14.91 12.73
C LEU A 127 25.14 14.09 11.91
N SER A 128 26.42 14.30 12.18
CA SER A 128 27.55 13.71 11.46
C SER A 128 27.48 12.18 11.41
N GLU A 129 26.91 11.56 12.44
CA GLU A 129 26.73 10.11 12.55
C GLU A 129 25.77 9.56 11.49
N ILE A 130 24.70 10.30 11.17
CA ILE A 130 23.71 9.90 10.14
C ILE A 130 24.29 10.05 8.73
N LYS A 131 25.21 11.00 8.54
CA LYS A 131 25.84 11.24 7.23
C LYS A 131 26.67 10.05 6.76
N ASN A 132 27.34 9.34 7.67
CA ASN A 132 28.08 8.12 7.36
C ASN A 132 27.15 6.94 7.00
N LEU A 133 26.00 6.81 7.68
CA LEU A 133 24.97 5.81 7.34
C LEU A 133 24.37 6.04 5.95
N ILE A 134 24.12 7.30 5.56
CA ILE A 134 23.62 7.63 4.23
C ILE A 134 24.64 7.29 3.13
N LEU A 135 25.93 7.48 3.41
CA LEU A 135 27.01 7.19 2.46
C LEU A 135 27.22 5.68 2.28
N MET A 136 27.13 4.90 3.37
CA MET A 136 27.06 3.43 3.34
C MET A 136 25.86 2.92 2.52
N ASN A 137 24.67 3.52 2.67
CA ASN A 137 23.49 3.12 1.92
C ASN A 137 23.62 3.36 0.41
N LYS A 138 24.38 4.39 -0.04
CA LYS A 138 24.64 4.59 -1.48
C LYS A 138 25.51 3.49 -2.08
N LEU A 139 26.47 2.95 -1.33
CA LEU A 139 27.28 1.82 -1.78
C LEU A 139 26.47 0.51 -1.81
N ASN A 140 25.44 0.39 -0.96
CA ASN A 140 24.55 -0.78 -0.88
C ASN A 140 23.44 -0.84 -1.94
N ILE A 141 23.33 0.11 -2.88
CA ILE A 141 22.31 0.06 -3.95
C ILE A 141 22.48 -1.21 -4.81
N LEU A 142 23.71 -1.67 -5.02
CA LEU A 142 24.00 -2.94 -5.69
C LEU A 142 23.64 -4.16 -4.82
N ASN A 143 23.69 -4.04 -3.48
CA ASN A 143 23.49 -5.16 -2.56
C ASN A 143 22.04 -5.64 -2.47
N ILE A 144 21.06 -4.80 -2.82
CA ILE A 144 19.64 -5.17 -2.75
C ILE A 144 19.26 -6.31 -3.72
N GLN A 145 19.80 -6.27 -4.94
CA GLN A 145 19.59 -7.37 -5.91
C GLN A 145 20.26 -8.65 -5.40
N PHE A 146 21.42 -8.54 -4.76
CA PHE A 146 22.09 -9.65 -4.10
C PHE A 146 21.32 -10.16 -2.87
N GLU A 147 20.61 -9.30 -2.12
CA GLU A 147 19.81 -9.69 -0.96
C GLU A 147 18.60 -10.57 -1.32
N ILE A 148 17.93 -10.31 -2.46
CA ILE A 148 16.84 -11.17 -2.94
C ILE A 148 17.40 -12.57 -3.29
N ILE A 149 18.55 -12.61 -3.95
CA ILE A 149 19.24 -13.88 -4.28
C ILE A 149 19.70 -14.59 -2.99
N TYR A 150 20.05 -13.83 -1.96
CA TYR A 150 20.47 -14.35 -0.67
C TYR A 150 19.33 -15.10 0.07
N LEU A 151 18.05 -14.87 -0.25
CA LEU A 151 16.95 -15.68 0.26
C LEU A 151 17.02 -17.15 -0.21
N TYR A 152 17.62 -17.39 -1.39
CA TYR A 152 17.83 -18.73 -1.95
C TYR A 152 19.19 -19.33 -1.58
N SER A 153 19.99 -18.62 -0.78
CA SER A 153 21.25 -19.14 -0.28
C SER A 153 21.03 -20.21 0.79
N PHE A 154 21.94 -21.19 0.85
CA PHE A 154 21.83 -22.39 1.69
C PHE A 154 21.45 -22.09 3.15
N ASN A 155 21.93 -20.98 3.73
CA ASN A 155 21.68 -20.62 5.13
C ASN A 155 20.31 -19.96 5.39
N LYS A 156 19.61 -19.46 4.36
CA LYS A 156 18.32 -18.75 4.51
C LYS A 156 17.13 -19.43 3.81
N ASN A 157 17.35 -20.59 3.21
CA ASN A 157 16.32 -21.37 2.51
C ASN A 157 15.16 -21.85 3.39
N LEU A 158 15.26 -21.76 4.71
CA LEU A 158 14.13 -22.09 5.60
C LEU A 158 12.91 -21.22 5.30
N ASN A 159 13.10 -19.93 5.01
CA ASN A 159 12.00 -19.02 4.70
C ASN A 159 11.29 -19.41 3.38
N THR A 160 12.06 -19.86 2.38
CA THR A 160 11.49 -20.30 1.09
C THR A 160 10.78 -21.65 1.23
N LEU A 161 11.31 -22.57 2.02
CA LEU A 161 10.64 -23.85 2.31
C LEU A 161 9.30 -23.65 3.03
N ILE A 162 9.26 -22.78 4.04
CA ILE A 162 8.02 -22.46 4.77
C ILE A 162 6.97 -21.85 3.84
N SER A 163 7.36 -20.93 2.95
CA SER A 163 6.42 -20.30 2.01
C SER A 163 5.86 -21.29 0.98
N MET A 164 6.68 -22.22 0.48
CA MET A 164 6.22 -23.28 -0.42
C MET A 164 5.22 -24.22 0.25
N ILE A 165 5.52 -24.68 1.48
CA ILE A 165 4.61 -25.55 2.24
C ILE A 165 3.30 -24.80 2.54
N TYR A 166 3.37 -23.53 2.92
CA TYR A 166 2.19 -22.71 3.17
C TYR A 166 1.29 -22.59 1.93
N LEU A 167 1.86 -22.26 0.76
CA LEU A 167 1.09 -22.15 -0.48
C LEU A 167 0.46 -23.49 -0.89
N PHE A 168 1.18 -24.60 -0.71
CA PHE A 168 0.65 -25.94 -0.97
C PHE A 168 -0.55 -26.26 -0.05
N LEU A 169 -0.42 -26.01 1.24
CA LEU A 169 -1.52 -26.18 2.20
C LEU A 169 -2.72 -25.32 1.84
N CYS A 170 -2.52 -24.04 1.52
CA CYS A 170 -3.60 -23.16 1.06
C CYS A 170 -4.36 -23.73 -0.14
N LEU A 171 -3.64 -24.26 -1.15
CA LEU A 171 -4.27 -24.85 -2.33
C LEU A 171 -5.11 -26.08 -1.97
N THR A 172 -4.59 -26.99 -1.14
CA THR A 172 -5.35 -28.16 -0.67
C THR A 172 -6.60 -27.77 0.13
N PHE A 173 -6.50 -26.74 0.99
CA PHE A 173 -7.64 -26.22 1.73
C PHE A 173 -8.70 -25.60 0.83
N ILE A 174 -8.30 -24.79 -0.16
CA ILE A 174 -9.24 -24.16 -1.10
C ILE A 174 -9.98 -25.24 -1.90
N VAL A 175 -9.29 -26.26 -2.42
CA VAL A 175 -9.92 -27.38 -3.15
C VAL A 175 -10.90 -28.13 -2.25
N LYS A 176 -10.51 -28.44 -1.00
CA LYS A 176 -11.38 -29.11 -0.03
C LYS A 176 -12.61 -28.27 0.31
N MET A 177 -12.47 -26.94 0.47
CA MET A 177 -13.59 -26.04 0.71
C MET A 177 -14.59 -26.02 -0.46
N HIS A 178 -14.11 -26.10 -1.70
CA HIS A 178 -14.98 -26.17 -2.88
C HIS A 178 -15.71 -27.51 -2.98
N LEU A 179 -15.04 -28.63 -2.71
CA LEU A 179 -15.66 -29.97 -2.75
C LEU A 179 -16.75 -30.17 -1.69
N LEU A 180 -16.62 -29.54 -0.51
CA LEU A 180 -17.61 -29.62 0.56
C LEU A 180 -18.91 -28.86 0.26
N LYS A 181 -18.86 -27.79 -0.56
CA LYS A 181 -20.03 -26.98 -0.90
C LYS A 181 -20.83 -27.62 -2.05
N LYS A 182 -21.78 -28.50 -1.73
CA LYS A 182 -22.68 -29.16 -2.71
C LYS A 182 -23.71 -28.23 -3.37
N LYS A 183 -23.93 -27.01 -2.86
CA LYS A 183 -24.88 -26.03 -3.42
C LYS A 183 -24.17 -24.73 -3.80
N SER A 184 -24.49 -24.21 -4.98
CA SER A 184 -24.06 -22.88 -5.41
C SER A 184 -24.60 -21.82 -4.46
N LEU A 185 -23.72 -20.99 -3.88
CA LEU A 185 -24.08 -19.84 -3.03
C LEU A 185 -25.03 -18.85 -3.73
N ARG A 186 -25.13 -18.93 -5.05
CA ARG A 186 -26.02 -18.12 -5.91
C ARG A 186 -27.52 -18.37 -5.69
N LYS A 187 -27.91 -19.48 -5.03
CA LYS A 187 -29.31 -19.83 -4.74
C LYS A 187 -29.59 -19.91 -3.24
N ILE A 188 -29.06 -18.97 -2.45
CA ILE A 188 -29.54 -18.73 -1.08
C ILE A 188 -30.50 -17.56 -1.16
N ASN A 189 -31.67 -17.82 -1.74
CA ASN A 189 -32.87 -16.99 -1.67
C ASN A 189 -34.02 -17.94 -2.00
N ASN A 190 -34.42 -18.73 -1.01
CA ASN A 190 -35.80 -19.16 -0.79
C ASN A 190 -36.11 -18.82 0.66
#